data_AF-A0A1F9B2I9-F1
#
_entry.id   AF-A0A1F9B2I9-F1
#
_cell.length_a   1.000
_cell.length_b   1.000
_cell.length_c   1.000
_cell.angle_alpha   90.00
_cell.angle_beta   90.00
_cell.angle_gamma   90.00
#
_symmetry.space_group_name_H-M   'P 1'
#
loop_
_entity.id
_entity.type
_entity.pdbx_description
1 polymer ?
#
loop_
_entity_poly.entity_id
_entity_poly.type
_entity_poly.pdbx_seq_one_letter_code
_entity_poly.pdbx_strand_id
1 'polypeptide(L)'
;MARGEDVVRISSDATVRISDDPIGYGTVSSVSGGEETYAYFPFEITLPQDDGSTVPKIRLTVPNISAEIGWWLRGSLVTPIVTVTLVSSADLDTAIATFPDFEMSSFSAGTMSIQGDLSLPNLEREPFPAGTFNPSCFPGIF
;
A
#
# COMPACT_ATOMS: atom_id res chain seq x y z
N MET A 1 16.77 -19.34 0.89
CA MET A 1 15.32 -19.54 0.76
C MET A 1 14.66 -18.53 1.69
N ALA A 2 14.59 -17.26 1.25
CA ALA A 2 14.01 -16.20 2.05
C ALA A 2 12.49 -16.34 1.97
N ARG A 3 11.85 -16.54 3.12
CA ARG A 3 10.41 -16.47 3.27
C ARG A 3 10.00 -15.05 2.87
N GLY A 4 9.37 -14.91 1.70
CA GLY A 4 8.92 -13.62 1.19
C GLY A 4 8.08 -12.92 2.24
N GLU A 5 8.28 -11.60 2.38
CA GLU A 5 7.37 -10.73 3.10
C GLU A 5 5.93 -11.03 2.69
N ASP A 6 5.01 -10.93 3.65
CA ASP A 6 3.57 -11.15 3.46
C ASP A 6 3.00 -10.02 2.58
N VAL A 7 3.32 -10.04 1.28
CA VAL A 7 2.92 -9.03 0.31
C VAL A 7 1.51 -9.34 -0.16
N VAL A 8 0.56 -8.56 0.34
CA VAL A 8 -0.84 -8.62 -0.06
C VAL A 8 -1.00 -7.89 -1.40
N ARG A 9 -1.48 -8.63 -2.42
CA ARG A 9 -1.75 -8.10 -3.77
C ARG A 9 -3.25 -8.12 -4.03
N ILE A 10 -3.82 -6.95 -4.27
CA ILE A 10 -5.25 -6.79 -4.57
C ILE A 10 -5.46 -6.04 -5.89
N SER A 11 -6.56 -6.35 -6.58
CA SER A 11 -7.00 -5.69 -7.80
C SER A 11 -8.49 -5.31 -7.71
N SER A 12 -8.85 -4.15 -8.25
CA SER A 12 -10.22 -3.65 -8.33
C SER A 12 -11.09 -4.45 -9.29
N ASP A 13 -10.48 -5.27 -10.16
CA ASP A 13 -11.16 -5.95 -11.26
C ASP A 13 -10.92 -7.46 -11.23
N ALA A 14 -11.98 -8.21 -11.48
CA ALA A 14 -11.99 -9.67 -11.56
C ALA A 14 -11.87 -10.10 -13.03
N THR A 15 -10.65 -10.14 -13.56
CA THR A 15 -10.42 -10.48 -14.98
C THR A 15 -10.36 -11.98 -15.22
N VAL A 16 -9.85 -12.75 -14.27
CA VAL A 16 -9.69 -14.20 -14.36
C VAL A 16 -10.11 -14.91 -13.07
N ARG A 17 -10.48 -16.18 -13.19
CA ARG A 17 -10.68 -17.06 -12.04
C ARG A 17 -9.31 -17.61 -11.59
N ILE A 18 -8.97 -17.40 -10.32
CA ILE A 18 -7.66 -17.76 -9.75
C ILE A 18 -7.75 -18.96 -8.79
N SER A 19 -8.94 -19.26 -8.28
CA SER A 19 -9.17 -20.39 -7.36
C SER A 19 -10.51 -21.05 -7.63
N ASP A 20 -10.53 -22.38 -7.55
CA ASP A 20 -11.73 -23.20 -7.71
C ASP A 20 -12.40 -23.57 -6.37
N ASP A 21 -11.63 -23.64 -5.28
CA ASP A 21 -12.14 -23.97 -3.93
C ASP A 21 -11.27 -23.32 -2.82
N PRO A 22 -11.74 -22.25 -2.14
CA PRO A 22 -12.98 -21.51 -2.43
C PRO A 22 -12.89 -20.81 -3.79
N ILE A 23 -14.04 -20.52 -4.40
CA ILE A 23 -14.08 -19.79 -5.67
C ILE A 23 -13.49 -18.38 -5.47
N GLY A 24 -12.39 -18.09 -6.17
CA GLY A 24 -11.69 -16.81 -6.11
C GLY A 24 -11.43 -16.25 -7.50
N TYR A 25 -11.56 -14.94 -7.62
CA TYR A 25 -11.26 -14.20 -8.83
C TYR A 25 -10.11 -13.22 -8.59
N GLY A 26 -9.50 -12.75 -9.65
CA GLY A 26 -8.38 -11.83 -9.59
C GLY A 26 -7.92 -11.38 -10.95
N THR A 27 -6.72 -10.81 -10.96
CA THR A 27 -6.04 -10.36 -12.17
C THR A 27 -4.62 -10.89 -12.17
N VAL A 28 -4.18 -11.44 -13.30
CA VAL A 28 -2.78 -11.80 -13.53
C VAL A 28 -2.15 -10.69 -14.36
N SER A 29 -1.02 -10.16 -13.88
CA SER A 29 -0.32 -9.04 -14.51
C SER A 29 1.17 -9.12 -14.25
N SER A 30 1.97 -8.71 -15.22
CA SER A 30 3.43 -8.60 -15.11
C SER A 30 3.94 -7.21 -14.69
N VAL A 31 3.02 -6.30 -14.32
CA VAL A 31 3.33 -4.88 -14.07
C VAL A 31 4.33 -4.62 -12.95
N SER A 32 4.51 -5.58 -12.04
CA SER A 32 5.49 -5.53 -10.94
C SER A 32 6.87 -6.10 -11.31
N GLY A 33 7.12 -6.41 -12.58
CA GLY A 33 8.41 -6.95 -13.07
C GLY A 33 8.47 -8.48 -13.11
N GLY A 34 7.34 -9.16 -12.87
CA GLY A 34 7.16 -10.60 -13.01
C GLY A 34 5.67 -10.94 -13.03
N GLU A 35 5.29 -12.11 -13.56
CA GLU A 35 3.90 -12.55 -13.60
C GLU A 35 3.39 -12.82 -12.18
N GLU A 36 2.46 -11.98 -11.73
CA GLU A 36 1.93 -11.99 -10.37
C GLU A 36 0.41 -12.04 -10.37
N THR A 37 -0.16 -12.67 -9.34
CA THR A 37 -1.61 -12.76 -9.17
C THR A 37 -2.09 -11.76 -8.12
N TYR A 38 -3.07 -10.96 -8.50
CA TYR A 38 -3.75 -9.98 -7.66
C TYR A 38 -5.14 -10.48 -7.33
N ALA A 39 -5.44 -10.67 -6.04
CA ALA A 39 -6.77 -11.11 -5.62
C ALA A 39 -7.81 -10.02 -5.90
N TYR A 40 -8.96 -10.40 -6.46
CA TYR A 40 -10.03 -9.44 -6.68
C TYR A 40 -10.57 -8.98 -5.34
N PHE A 41 -10.58 -7.67 -5.17
CA PHE A 41 -11.12 -7.04 -4.00
C PHE A 41 -11.69 -5.68 -4.40
N PRO A 42 -12.99 -5.41 -4.20
CA PRO A 42 -13.57 -4.14 -4.59
C PRO A 42 -12.97 -3.02 -3.74
N PHE A 43 -12.33 -2.05 -4.36
CA PHE A 43 -11.85 -0.84 -3.70
C PHE A 43 -11.99 0.36 -4.64
N GLU A 44 -12.10 1.53 -4.05
CA GLU A 44 -12.08 2.81 -4.74
C GLU A 44 -10.84 3.59 -4.30
N ILE A 45 -10.21 4.27 -5.26
CA ILE A 45 -9.04 5.09 -5.01
C ILE A 45 -9.31 6.53 -5.46
N THR A 46 -9.07 7.49 -4.58
CA THR A 46 -9.00 8.90 -4.94
C THR A 46 -7.53 9.28 -5.09
N LEU A 47 -7.14 9.60 -6.33
CA LEU A 47 -5.80 10.09 -6.64
C LEU A 47 -5.60 11.51 -6.08
N PRO A 48 -4.38 11.85 -5.61
CA PRO A 48 -4.07 13.18 -5.11
C PRO A 48 -4.30 14.22 -6.21
N GLN A 49 -4.85 15.36 -5.83
CA GLN A 49 -4.84 16.55 -6.66
C GLN A 49 -3.52 17.28 -6.40
N ASP A 50 -2.74 17.52 -7.45
CA ASP A 50 -1.50 18.29 -7.34
C ASP A 50 -1.85 19.79 -7.27
N ASP A 51 -2.08 20.30 -6.06
CA ASP A 51 -2.34 21.71 -5.79
C ASP A 51 -1.08 22.48 -5.36
N GLY A 52 0.10 21.84 -5.40
CA GLY A 52 1.41 22.43 -5.11
C GLY A 52 1.63 22.88 -3.66
N SER A 53 0.65 22.72 -2.76
CA SER A 53 0.74 23.22 -1.38
C SER A 53 0.62 22.12 -0.31
N THR A 54 0.26 20.89 -0.70
CA THR A 54 0.02 19.78 0.24
C THR A 54 0.79 18.53 -0.17
N VAL A 55 1.30 17.76 0.81
CA VAL A 55 1.83 16.41 0.56
C VAL A 55 0.76 15.57 -0.14
N PRO A 56 1.08 14.88 -1.25
CA PRO A 56 0.10 14.07 -1.98
C PRO A 56 -0.46 12.98 -1.07
N LYS A 57 -1.80 12.95 -0.97
CA LYS A 57 -2.54 11.94 -0.23
C LYS A 57 -3.40 11.14 -1.19
N ILE A 58 -3.23 9.83 -1.17
CA ILE A 58 -4.12 8.88 -1.85
C ILE A 58 -5.13 8.41 -0.81
N ARG A 59 -6.42 8.45 -1.14
CA ARG A 59 -7.46 7.84 -0.29
C ARG A 59 -7.89 6.51 -0.87
N LEU A 60 -7.75 5.46 -0.06
CA LEU A 60 -8.25 4.12 -0.35
C LEU A 60 -9.56 3.92 0.41
N THR A 61 -10.65 3.64 -0.32
CA THR A 61 -11.95 3.31 0.25
C THR A 61 -12.32 1.89 -0.11
N VAL A 62 -12.70 1.13 0.89
CA VAL A 62 -12.98 -0.30 0.79
C VAL A 62 -14.36 -0.56 1.40
N PRO A 63 -15.27 -1.28 0.74
CA PRO A 63 -16.51 -1.70 1.35
C PRO A 63 -16.22 -2.67 2.51
N ASN A 64 -16.87 -2.44 3.65
CA ASN A 64 -16.74 -3.28 4.84
C ASN A 64 -17.67 -4.50 4.73
N ILE A 65 -17.47 -5.30 3.69
CA ILE A 65 -18.33 -6.45 3.36
C ILE A 65 -17.73 -7.79 3.78
N SER A 66 -16.44 -7.81 4.19
CA SER A 66 -15.74 -9.03 4.56
C SER A 66 -14.84 -8.85 5.79
N ALA A 67 -14.90 -9.81 6.72
CA ALA A 67 -14.09 -9.81 7.94
C ALA A 67 -12.57 -9.86 7.67
N GLU A 68 -12.15 -10.34 6.50
CA GLU A 68 -10.75 -10.55 6.10
C GLU A 68 -9.91 -9.26 6.16
N ILE A 69 -10.49 -8.12 5.72
CA ILE A 69 -9.82 -6.81 5.71
C ILE A 69 -9.42 -6.41 7.13
N GLY A 70 -10.35 -6.59 8.08
CA GLY A 70 -10.12 -6.29 9.48
C GLY A 70 -9.00 -7.14 10.09
N TRP A 71 -8.76 -8.35 9.59
CA TRP A 71 -7.64 -9.18 10.03
C TRP A 71 -6.30 -8.68 9.47
N TRP A 72 -6.22 -8.36 8.18
CA TRP A 72 -5.01 -7.80 7.57
C TRP A 72 -4.57 -6.50 8.24
N LEU A 73 -5.52 -5.61 8.52
CA LEU A 73 -5.23 -4.31 9.11
C LEU A 73 -4.91 -4.36 10.60
N ARG A 74 -5.54 -5.27 11.36
CA ARG A 74 -5.24 -5.44 12.80
C ARG A 74 -4.01 -6.29 13.06
N GLY A 75 -3.61 -7.13 12.11
CA GLY A 75 -2.48 -8.05 12.23
C GLY A 75 -1.12 -7.38 12.05
N SER A 76 -1.05 -6.21 11.41
CA SER A 76 0.21 -5.53 11.14
C SER A 76 0.65 -4.68 12.33
N LEU A 77 1.75 -5.09 12.98
CA LEU A 77 2.44 -4.31 14.02
C LEU A 77 3.25 -3.14 13.43
N VAL A 78 3.39 -3.08 12.11
CA VAL A 78 4.18 -2.10 11.35
C VAL A 78 3.28 -1.41 10.33
N THR A 79 3.51 -0.12 10.07
CA THR A 79 2.81 0.61 9.01
C THR A 79 3.08 -0.06 7.66
N PRO A 80 2.04 -0.53 6.94
CA PRO A 80 2.24 -1.17 5.64
C PRO A 80 2.73 -0.15 4.61
N ILE A 81 3.71 -0.57 3.81
CA ILE A 81 4.17 0.15 2.62
C ILE A 81 3.33 -0.33 1.44
N VAL A 82 2.74 0.62 0.70
CA VAL A 82 1.79 0.36 -0.37
C VAL A 82 2.34 0.95 -1.67
N THR A 83 2.37 0.13 -2.71
CA THR A 83 2.58 0.58 -4.08
C THR A 83 1.26 0.51 -4.82
N VAL A 84 0.85 1.64 -5.40
CA VAL A 84 -0.36 1.72 -6.23
C VAL A 84 0.05 1.80 -7.69
N THR A 85 -0.45 0.86 -8.49
CA THR A 85 -0.23 0.86 -9.94
C THR A 85 -1.56 0.92 -10.68
N LEU A 86 -1.68 1.88 -11.58
CA LEU A 86 -2.81 2.03 -12.48
C LEU A 86 -2.46 1.36 -13.81
N VAL A 87 -3.32 0.42 -14.24
CA VAL A 87 -3.21 -0.28 -15.53
C VAL A 87 -4.52 -0.13 -16.31
N SER A 88 -4.47 -0.36 -17.62
CA SER A 88 -5.69 -0.42 -18.44
C SER A 88 -6.30 -1.82 -18.36
N SER A 89 -7.62 -1.94 -18.46
CA SER A 89 -8.25 -3.25 -18.63
C SER A 89 -7.91 -3.94 -19.95
N ALA A 90 -7.45 -3.17 -20.96
CA ALA A 90 -7.03 -3.70 -22.26
C ALA A 90 -5.54 -4.11 -22.31
N ASP A 91 -4.72 -3.57 -21.40
CA ASP A 91 -3.30 -3.86 -21.26
C ASP A 91 -2.94 -3.81 -19.78
N LEU A 92 -2.93 -5.00 -19.17
CA LEU A 92 -2.68 -5.20 -17.75
C LEU A 92 -1.19 -5.24 -17.43
N ASP A 93 -0.33 -5.36 -18.44
CA ASP A 93 1.12 -5.51 -18.27
C ASP A 93 1.83 -4.16 -18.35
N THR A 94 1.19 -3.15 -18.96
CA THR A 94 1.72 -1.79 -19.03
C THR A 94 1.13 -0.89 -17.95
N ALA A 95 1.99 -0.39 -17.06
CA ALA A 95 1.62 0.65 -16.09
C ALA A 95 1.34 1.99 -16.77
N ILE A 96 0.14 2.54 -16.55
CA ILE A 96 -0.19 3.92 -16.92
C ILE A 96 0.45 4.90 -15.93
N ALA A 97 0.35 4.59 -14.64
CA ALA A 97 0.96 5.36 -13.56
C ALA A 97 1.33 4.43 -12.40
N THR A 98 2.47 4.70 -11.77
CA THR A 98 2.93 3.97 -10.58
C THR A 98 3.25 4.96 -9.48
N PHE A 99 2.71 4.71 -8.29
CA PHE A 99 2.86 5.50 -7.09
C PHE A 99 3.48 4.60 -6.00
N PRO A 100 4.82 4.55 -5.91
CA PRO A 100 5.52 3.71 -4.94
C PRO A 100 5.59 4.35 -3.56
N ASP A 101 5.97 3.54 -2.56
CA ASP A 101 6.40 3.98 -1.22
C ASP A 101 5.40 4.84 -0.43
N PHE A 102 4.11 4.57 -0.60
CA PHE A 102 3.09 5.19 0.25
C PHE A 102 2.97 4.46 1.58
N GLU A 103 2.93 5.20 2.67
CA GLU A 103 2.65 4.66 4.01
C GLU A 103 1.19 4.91 4.39
N MET A 104 0.56 3.94 5.06
CA MET A 104 -0.77 4.14 5.62
C MET A 104 -0.72 5.06 6.83
N SER A 105 -1.11 6.32 6.63
CA SER A 105 -1.07 7.38 7.65
C SER A 105 -2.26 7.37 8.60
N SER A 106 -3.42 6.97 8.11
CA SER A 106 -4.66 6.98 8.85
C SER A 106 -5.55 5.82 8.41
N PHE A 107 -6.36 5.33 9.35
CA PHE A 107 -7.31 4.27 9.12
C PHE A 107 -8.59 4.51 9.90
N SER A 108 -9.74 4.39 9.25
CA SER A 108 -11.05 4.53 9.85
C SER A 108 -11.97 3.42 9.38
N ALA A 109 -12.50 2.62 10.30
CA ALA A 109 -13.48 1.58 10.02
C ALA A 109 -14.88 2.06 10.42
N GLY A 110 -15.73 2.27 9.43
CA GLY A 110 -17.17 2.49 9.61
C GLY A 110 -17.97 1.20 9.45
N THR A 111 -19.27 1.27 9.73
CA THR A 111 -20.20 0.14 9.63
C THR A 111 -20.33 -0.41 8.20
N MET A 112 -20.20 0.45 7.18
CA MET A 112 -20.41 0.07 5.77
C MET A 112 -19.13 0.15 4.92
N SER A 113 -18.16 0.97 5.33
CA SER A 113 -16.92 1.17 4.60
C SER A 113 -15.74 1.39 5.53
N ILE A 114 -14.58 1.03 5.02
CA ILE A 114 -13.28 1.19 5.61
C ILE A 114 -12.51 2.20 4.74
N GLN A 115 -11.91 3.19 5.37
CA GLN A 115 -11.15 4.24 4.70
C GLN A 115 -9.72 4.27 5.23
N GLY A 116 -8.75 4.33 4.34
CA GLY A 116 -7.34 4.53 4.66
C GLY A 116 -6.77 5.70 3.88
N ASP A 117 -6.03 6.58 4.55
CA ASP A 117 -5.24 7.61 3.87
C ASP A 117 -3.80 7.13 3.73
N LEU A 118 -3.34 7.07 2.50
CA LEU A 118 -1.96 6.77 2.11
C LEU A 118 -1.23 8.09 1.87
N SER A 119 -0.07 8.27 2.51
CA SER A 119 0.79 9.44 2.31
C SER A 119 2.24 9.03 2.15
N LEU A 120 3.02 9.84 1.43
CA LEU A 120 4.46 9.67 1.41
C LEU A 120 5.06 9.92 2.82
N PRO A 121 6.15 9.23 3.18
CA PRO A 121 6.86 9.50 4.42
C PRO A 121 7.29 10.97 4.46
N ASN A 122 6.98 11.65 5.56
CA ASN A 122 7.31 13.05 5.72
C ASN A 122 8.81 13.20 6.06
N LEU A 123 9.63 13.45 5.04
CA LEU A 123 11.07 13.72 5.19
C LEU A 123 11.36 15.00 5.98
N GLU A 124 10.41 15.94 6.09
CA GLU A 124 10.57 17.19 6.87
C GLU A 124 10.40 16.98 8.37
N ARG A 125 9.87 15.82 8.81
CA ARG A 125 9.74 15.44 10.23
C ARG A 125 10.82 14.46 10.69
N GLU A 126 11.94 14.38 9.99
CA GLU A 126 13.12 13.74 10.56
C GLU A 126 13.56 14.54 11.80
N PRO A 127 13.71 13.92 12.99
CA PRO A 127 14.13 14.64 14.19
C PRO A 127 15.54 15.20 13.99
N PHE A 128 15.62 16.51 13.74
CA PHE A 128 16.88 17.23 13.73
C PHE A 128 17.22 17.76 15.13
N PRO A 129 18.48 17.61 15.59
CA PRO A 129 19.60 16.91 14.94
C PRO A 129 19.56 15.38 15.17
N ALA A 130 19.81 14.60 14.11
CA ALA A 130 19.85 13.13 14.12
C ALA A 130 21.06 12.53 14.88
N GLY A 131 21.93 13.37 15.44
CA GLY A 131 23.07 12.92 16.23
C GLY A 131 23.46 13.98 17.27
N THR A 132 23.44 13.59 18.54
CA THR A 132 24.22 14.27 19.58
C THR A 132 25.54 13.52 19.72
N PHE A 133 26.65 14.24 19.62
CA PHE A 133 27.97 13.67 19.94
C PHE A 133 28.00 13.37 21.44
N ASN A 134 27.73 12.12 21.81
CA ASN A 134 27.88 11.66 23.18
C ASN A 134 29.35 11.25 23.41
N PRO A 135 30.06 11.82 24.40
CA PRO A 135 31.43 11.46 24.75
C PRO A 135 31.64 9.96 24.98
N SER A 136 30.58 9.24 25.37
CA SER A 136 30.61 7.79 25.57
C SER A 136 30.83 6.97 24.28
N CYS A 137 30.53 7.54 23.11
CA CYS A 137 30.63 6.85 21.82
C CYS A 137 31.79 7.36 20.93
N PHE A 138 32.41 8.48 21.29
CA PHE A 138 33.51 9.10 20.55
C PHE A 138 34.64 9.52 21.50
N PRO A 139 35.48 8.58 21.95
CA PRO A 139 36.56 8.84 22.90
C PRO A 139 37.73 9.68 22.33
N GLY A 140 37.62 10.20 21.11
CA GLY A 140 38.67 10.98 20.42
C GLY A 140 38.39 12.48 20.26
N ILE A 141 37.44 13.04 21.02
CA ILE A 141 37.12 14.48 20.98
C ILE A 141 37.88 15.33 22.03
N PHE A 142 38.79 14.73 22.81
CA PHE A 142 39.76 15.44 23.64
C PHE A 142 41.15 14.80 23.56
#